data_AF-A0A9R0YQB1-F1
#
_entry.id   AF-A0A9R0YQB1-F1
#
_cell.length_a   1.000
_cell.length_b   1.000
_cell.length_c   1.000
_cell.angle_alpha   90.00
_cell.angle_beta   90.00
_cell.angle_gamma   90.00
#
_symmetry.space_group_name_H-M   'P 1'
#
loop_
_entity.id
_entity.type
_entity.pdbx_description
1 polymer ?
#
loop_
_entity_poly.entity_id
_entity_poly.type
_entity_poly.pdbx_seq_one_letter_code
_entity_poly.pdbx_strand_id
1 'polypeptide(L)'
;MEEKPALGLGSLVSSLRVVYKSGRTRELSWRRSQLKGLIRLLTEKEEEIFDALHDDLGKHRTESFRDEVGVVVKSIKHTLQNLEKWAAPEKASPRHSLEALWTAALARHDLLFSSV
;
A
#
# COMPACT_ATOMS: atom_id res chain seq x y z
N MET A 1 -0.70 -34.77 7.99
CA MET A 1 -0.65 -33.38 7.53
C MET A 1 -2.09 -32.95 7.39
N GLU A 2 -2.56 -32.04 8.25
CA GLU A 2 -3.97 -31.64 8.26
C GLU A 2 -4.21 -30.71 7.08
N GLU A 3 -4.95 -31.21 6.09
CA GLU A 3 -5.31 -30.45 4.88
C GLU A 3 -6.23 -29.31 5.30
N LYS A 4 -5.68 -28.08 5.33
CA LYS A 4 -6.45 -26.87 5.60
C LYS A 4 -7.57 -26.79 4.54
N PRO A 5 -8.85 -26.65 4.92
CA PRO A 5 -9.92 -26.56 3.95
C PRO A 5 -9.65 -25.38 3.03
N ALA A 6 -9.46 -25.67 1.74
CA ALA A 6 -9.23 -24.66 0.74
C ALA A 6 -10.49 -23.79 0.63
N LEU A 7 -10.43 -22.57 1.17
CA LEU A 7 -11.44 -21.55 0.91
C LEU A 7 -11.56 -21.38 -0.60
N GLY A 8 -12.74 -21.65 -1.17
CA GLY A 8 -12.98 -21.37 -2.59
C GLY A 8 -12.69 -19.91 -2.90
N LEU A 9 -12.09 -19.61 -4.08
CA LEU A 9 -11.59 -18.27 -4.43
C LEU A 9 -12.58 -17.13 -4.11
N GLY A 10 -13.88 -17.33 -4.39
CA GLY A 10 -14.91 -16.33 -4.09
C GLY A 10 -15.07 -16.03 -2.60
N SER A 11 -14.99 -17.06 -1.74
CA SER A 11 -15.06 -16.91 -0.29
C SER A 11 -13.82 -16.24 0.31
N LEU A 12 -12.63 -16.54 -0.22
CA LEU A 12 -11.38 -15.88 0.16
C LEU A 12 -11.42 -14.39 -0.17
N VAL A 13 -11.77 -14.04 -1.40
CA VAL A 13 -11.87 -12.64 -1.85
C VAL A 13 -12.91 -11.89 -1.03
N SER A 14 -14.06 -12.50 -0.76
CA SER A 14 -15.11 -11.88 0.07
C SER A 14 -14.61 -11.56 1.48
N SER A 15 -13.87 -12.48 2.09
CA SER A 15 -13.28 -12.31 3.43
C SER A 15 -12.26 -11.17 3.46
N LEU A 16 -11.39 -11.06 2.45
CA LEU A 16 -10.43 -9.96 2.34
C LEU A 16 -11.13 -8.61 2.15
N ARG A 17 -12.22 -8.56 1.38
CA ARG A 17 -13.03 -7.35 1.19
C ARG A 17 -13.69 -6.91 2.50
N VAL A 18 -14.18 -7.84 3.33
CA VAL A 18 -14.74 -7.53 4.65
C VAL A 18 -13.67 -6.88 5.54
N VAL A 19 -12.47 -7.45 5.58
CA VAL A 19 -11.34 -6.89 6.34
C VAL A 19 -10.94 -5.49 5.87
N TYR A 20 -10.92 -5.25 4.57
CA TYR A 20 -10.61 -3.94 4.03
C TYR A 20 -11.69 -2.92 4.37
N LYS A 21 -12.97 -3.29 4.18
CA LYS A 21 -14.12 -2.43 4.45
C LYS A 21 -14.29 -2.08 5.93
N SER A 22 -13.81 -2.92 6.85
CA SER A 22 -13.81 -2.59 8.28
C SER A 22 -12.85 -1.45 8.65
N GLY A 23 -12.01 -0.98 7.72
CA GLY A 23 -11.04 0.09 7.96
C GLY A 23 -9.78 -0.37 8.68
N ARG A 24 -9.69 -1.64 9.11
CA ARG A 24 -8.53 -2.19 9.84
C ARG A 24 -7.19 -1.95 9.12
N THR A 25 -7.18 -1.98 7.79
CA THR A 25 -5.97 -1.78 6.99
C THR A 25 -5.54 -0.31 6.87
N ARG A 26 -6.35 0.64 7.34
CA ARG A 26 -6.03 2.08 7.37
C ARG A 26 -5.08 2.42 8.51
N GLU A 27 -5.21 1.74 9.64
CA GLU A 27 -4.38 1.97 10.82
C GLU A 27 -2.88 1.79 10.55
N LEU A 28 -2.08 2.80 10.91
CA LEU A 28 -0.63 2.76 10.69
C LEU A 28 0.05 1.67 11.53
N SER A 29 -0.45 1.43 12.74
CA SER A 29 0.01 0.34 13.62
C SER A 29 -0.19 -1.02 12.95
N TRP A 30 -1.34 -1.23 12.31
CA TRP A 30 -1.63 -2.45 11.55
C TRP A 30 -0.65 -2.61 10.39
N ARG A 31 -0.49 -1.58 9.55
CA ARG A 31 0.46 -1.63 8.41
C ARG A 31 1.89 -1.91 8.87
N ARG A 32 2.35 -1.25 9.95
CA ARG A 32 3.66 -1.49 10.56
C ARG A 32 3.81 -2.94 11.04
N SER A 33 2.78 -3.51 11.65
CA SER A 33 2.82 -4.92 12.07
C SER A 33 2.95 -5.87 10.87
N GLN A 34 2.27 -5.60 9.76
CA GLN A 34 2.35 -6.43 8.56
C GLN A 34 3.73 -6.35 7.91
N LEU A 35 4.30 -5.14 7.80
CA LEU A 35 5.66 -4.94 7.28
C LEU A 35 6.71 -5.67 8.14
N LYS A 36 6.58 -5.62 9.48
CA LYS A 36 7.44 -6.41 10.37
C LYS A 36 7.23 -7.92 10.20
N GLY A 37 5.98 -8.34 9.96
CA GLY A 37 5.64 -9.73 9.63
C GLY A 37 6.31 -10.21 8.34
N LEU A 38 6.39 -9.36 7.31
CA LEU A 38 7.11 -9.67 6.07
C LEU A 38 8.61 -9.80 6.30
N ILE A 39 9.24 -8.92 7.09
CA ILE A 39 10.65 -9.09 7.47
C ILE A 39 10.84 -10.44 8.16
N ARG A 40 9.98 -10.76 9.14
CA ARG A 40 10.07 -12.03 9.87
C ARG A 40 9.93 -13.23 8.93
N LEU A 41 8.95 -13.21 8.03
CA LEU A 41 8.76 -14.26 7.02
C LEU A 41 10.05 -14.46 6.21
N LEU A 42 10.59 -13.37 5.66
CA LEU A 42 11.79 -13.42 4.80
C LEU A 42 13.01 -13.92 5.56
N THR A 43 13.18 -13.56 6.83
CA THR A 43 14.33 -14.01 7.63
C THR A 43 14.18 -15.43 8.16
N GLU A 44 12.99 -15.82 8.61
CA GLU A 44 12.74 -17.17 9.16
C GLU A 44 12.69 -18.23 8.06
N LYS A 45 12.32 -17.84 6.84
CA LYS A 45 12.17 -18.73 5.67
C LYS A 45 13.24 -18.51 4.60
N GLU A 46 14.34 -17.84 4.94
CA GLU A 46 15.38 -17.48 3.98
C GLU A 46 15.92 -18.70 3.21
N GLU A 47 16.27 -19.76 3.93
CA GLU A 47 16.80 -21.00 3.33
C GLU A 47 15.76 -21.70 2.44
N GLU A 48 14.50 -21.79 2.89
CA GLU A 48 13.40 -22.38 2.11
C GLU A 48 13.13 -21.59 0.82
N ILE A 49 13.26 -20.26 0.87
CA ILE A 49 13.13 -19.38 -0.31
C ILE A 49 14.31 -19.61 -1.27
N PHE A 50 15.53 -19.75 -0.76
CA PHE A 50 16.70 -19.99 -1.59
C PHE A 50 16.64 -21.35 -2.28
N ASP A 51 16.21 -22.38 -1.57
CA ASP A 51 16.07 -23.72 -2.13
C ASP A 51 15.00 -23.72 -3.24
N ALA A 52 13.85 -23.08 -3.03
CA ALA A 52 12.84 -22.93 -4.07
C ALA A 52 13.36 -22.16 -5.31
N LEU A 53 14.09 -21.05 -5.10
CA LEU A 53 14.68 -20.28 -6.20
C LEU A 53 15.77 -21.06 -6.93
N HIS A 54 16.48 -21.95 -6.24
CA HIS A 54 17.44 -22.84 -6.88
C HIS A 54 16.72 -23.90 -7.71
N ASP A 55 15.70 -24.54 -7.17
CA ASP A 55 14.95 -25.60 -7.85
C ASP A 55 14.22 -25.08 -9.10
N ASP A 56 13.60 -23.90 -9.00
CA ASP A 56 12.83 -23.32 -10.11
C ASP A 56 13.70 -22.62 -11.15
N LEU A 57 14.76 -21.91 -10.71
CA LEU A 57 15.51 -20.97 -11.55
C LEU A 57 17.02 -21.20 -11.58
N GLY A 58 17.55 -22.15 -10.79
CA GLY A 58 18.98 -22.43 -10.67
C GLY A 58 19.78 -21.34 -9.96
N LYS A 59 19.13 -20.38 -9.28
CA LYS A 59 19.81 -19.26 -8.62
C LYS A 59 20.74 -19.75 -7.51
N HIS A 60 21.93 -19.15 -7.42
CA HIS A 60 22.83 -19.36 -6.29
C HIS A 60 22.34 -18.56 -5.08
N ARG A 61 22.57 -19.05 -3.84
CA ARG A 61 22.10 -18.39 -2.59
C ARG A 61 22.44 -16.90 -2.51
N THR A 62 23.64 -16.51 -2.91
CA THR A 62 24.06 -15.09 -2.94
C THR A 62 23.24 -14.24 -3.90
N GLU A 63 22.89 -14.78 -5.08
CA GLU A 63 22.05 -14.10 -6.06
C GLU A 63 20.61 -14.00 -5.54
N SER A 64 20.06 -15.09 -5.02
CA SER A 64 18.75 -15.13 -4.37
C SER A 64 18.63 -14.10 -3.24
N PHE A 65 19.66 -13.97 -2.40
CA PHE A 65 19.70 -12.93 -1.38
C PHE A 65 19.76 -11.53 -1.98
N ARG A 66 20.70 -11.27 -2.91
CA ARG A 66 20.91 -9.94 -3.45
C ARG A 66 19.67 -9.41 -4.19
N ASP A 67 19.06 -10.26 -5.01
CA ASP A 67 18.07 -9.83 -6.00
C ASP A 67 16.63 -10.05 -5.54
N GLU A 68 16.36 -10.94 -4.58
CA GLU A 68 15.01 -11.24 -4.11
C GLU A 68 14.83 -10.87 -2.63
N VAL A 69 15.54 -11.52 -1.71
CA VAL A 69 15.29 -11.37 -0.27
C VAL A 69 15.78 -10.03 0.27
N GLY A 70 17.05 -9.71 0.05
CA GLY A 70 17.73 -8.53 0.58
C GLY A 70 17.14 -7.22 0.03
N VAL A 71 16.79 -7.18 -1.25
CA VAL A 71 16.15 -5.99 -1.86
C VAL A 71 14.76 -5.74 -1.27
N VAL A 72 13.97 -6.79 -1.02
CA VAL A 72 12.65 -6.66 -0.39
C VAL A 72 12.79 -6.24 1.06
N VAL A 73 13.70 -6.84 1.83
CA VAL A 73 13.98 -6.42 3.23
C VAL A 73 14.38 -4.95 3.29
N LYS A 74 15.27 -4.49 2.38
CA LYS A 74 15.67 -3.08 2.30
C LYS A 74 14.47 -2.17 1.99
N SER A 75 13.62 -2.56 1.06
CA SER A 75 12.42 -1.82 0.66
C SER A 75 11.41 -1.71 1.82
N ILE A 76 11.22 -2.80 2.57
CA ILE A 76 10.36 -2.80 3.76
C ILE A 76 10.93 -1.89 4.85
N LYS A 77 12.24 -1.94 5.12
CA LYS A 77 12.89 -1.04 6.10
C LYS A 77 12.75 0.42 5.71
N HIS A 78 12.95 0.75 4.44
CA HIS A 78 12.76 2.11 3.93
C HIS A 78 11.30 2.56 4.07
N THR A 79 10.35 1.67 3.76
CA THR A 79 8.92 1.93 3.95
C THR A 79 8.59 2.18 5.41
N LEU A 80 9.09 1.37 6.34
CA LEU A 80 8.88 1.55 7.77
C LEU A 80 9.38 2.90 8.29
N GLN A 81 10.51 3.39 7.78
CA GLN A 81 11.08 4.69 8.14
C GLN A 81 10.23 5.87 7.65
N ASN A 82 9.51 5.71 6.53
CA ASN A 82 8.77 6.79 5.89
C ASN A 82 7.24 6.64 5.97
N LEU A 83 6.74 5.55 6.54
CA LEU A 83 5.33 5.16 6.49
C LEU A 83 4.39 6.27 6.99
N GLU A 84 4.74 6.94 8.09
CA GLU A 84 3.91 8.00 8.67
C GLU A 84 3.89 9.24 7.78
N LYS A 85 5.06 9.63 7.25
CA LYS A 85 5.18 10.75 6.32
C LYS A 85 4.37 10.51 5.05
N TRP A 86 4.47 9.31 4.46
CA TRP A 86 3.75 8.97 3.22
C TRP A 86 2.25 8.79 3.41
N ALA A 87 1.81 8.43 4.62
CA ALA A 87 0.39 8.27 4.93
C ALA A 87 -0.28 9.58 5.41
N ALA A 88 0.50 10.62 5.71
CA ALA A 88 -0.03 11.90 6.14
C ALA A 88 -0.87 12.55 5.02
N PRO A 89 -2.03 13.15 5.34
CA PRO A 89 -2.80 13.91 4.36
C PRO A 89 -1.97 15.09 3.82
N GLU A 90 -1.89 15.22 2.50
CA GLU A 90 -1.32 16.40 1.87
C GLU A 90 -2.39 17.48 1.71
N LYS A 91 -2.08 18.72 2.09
CA LYS A 91 -2.98 19.85 1.84
C LYS A 91 -3.02 20.12 0.35
N ALA A 92 -4.19 19.94 -0.27
CA ALA A 92 -4.40 20.37 -1.65
C ALA A 92 -4.20 21.89 -1.75
N SER A 93 -3.36 22.33 -2.68
CA SER A 93 -3.22 23.75 -2.97
C SER A 93 -4.57 24.28 -3.50
N PRO A 94 -5.08 25.42 -3.01
CA PRO A 94 -6.33 26.03 -3.51
C PRO A 94 -6.30 26.35 -5.01
N ARG A 95 -5.11 26.36 -5.61
CA ARG A 95 -4.83 26.77 -7.00
C ARG A 95 -5.53 25.93 -8.08
N HIS A 96 -6.15 24.80 -7.73
CA HIS A 96 -6.85 23.92 -8.69
C HIS A 96 -8.38 24.00 -8.65
N SER A 97 -8.97 24.90 -7.87
CA SER A 97 -10.40 25.23 -8.04
C SER A 97 -10.54 26.42 -8.97
N LEU A 98 -10.31 26.21 -10.28
CA LEU A 98 -10.75 27.17 -11.30
C LEU A 98 -12.25 27.47 -11.14
N GLU A 99 -13.02 26.51 -10.61
CA GLU A 99 -14.41 26.73 -10.21
C GLU A 99 -14.58 27.74 -9.06
N ALA A 100 -13.70 27.80 -8.07
CA ALA A 100 -13.82 28.78 -6.98
C ALA A 100 -13.51 30.21 -7.47
N LEU A 101 -12.54 30.34 -8.39
CA LEU A 101 -12.21 31.62 -9.02
C LEU A 101 -13.31 32.06 -10.01
N TRP A 102 -13.88 31.13 -10.79
CA TRP A 102 -15.01 31.41 -11.68
C TRP A 102 -16.29 31.77 -10.92
N THR A 103 -16.63 31.02 -9.86
CA THR A 103 -17.77 31.31 -8.99
C THR A 103 -17.62 32.67 -8.30
N ALA A 104 -16.42 33.05 -7.87
CA ALA A 104 -16.14 34.36 -7.29
C ALA A 104 -16.15 35.51 -8.32
N ALA A 105 -15.82 35.24 -9.58
CA ALA A 105 -15.84 36.22 -10.68
C ALA A 105 -17.26 36.49 -11.19
N LEU A 106 -18.10 35.46 -11.32
CA LEU A 106 -19.52 35.60 -11.68
C LEU A 106 -20.29 36.39 -10.62
N ALA A 107 -20.03 36.13 -9.33
CA ALA A 107 -20.64 36.89 -8.23
C ALA A 107 -20.30 38.40 -8.24
N ARG A 108 -19.26 38.85 -8.96
CA ARG A 108 -18.96 40.28 -9.14
C ARG A 108 -19.59 40.89 -10.39
N HIS A 109 -19.97 40.09 -11.39
CA HIS A 109 -20.56 40.59 -12.64
C HIS A 109 -22.10 40.52 -12.67
N ASP A 110 -22.74 39.74 -11.80
CA ASP A 110 -24.22 39.70 -11.68
C ASP A 110 -24.85 40.94 -11.01
N LEU A 111 -24.06 41.97 -10.70
CA LEU A 111 -24.57 43.26 -10.20
C LEU A 111 -24.69 44.36 -11.28
N LEU A 112 -24.44 44.06 -12.56
CA LEU A 112 -24.48 45.05 -13.65
C LEU A 112 -25.56 44.81 -14.71
N PHE A 113 -26.40 43.78 -14.60
CA PHE A 113 -27.53 43.54 -15.49
C PHE A 113 -28.84 43.38 -14.72
N SER A 114 -29.20 44.39 -13.93
CA SER A 114 -30.57 44.56 -13.41
C SER A 114 -30.95 46.04 -13.35
N SER A 115 -30.69 46.78 -14.43
CA SER A 115 -31.29 48.10 -14.65
C SER A 115 -31.32 48.48 -16.13
N VAL A 116 -32.09 47.75 -16.94
CA VAL A 116 -32.84 48.28 -18.10
C VAL A 116 -34.12 47.50 -18.21
#